data_AF-A0A8K0SGM8-F1
#
_entry.id   AF-A0A8K0SGM8-F1
#
_cell.length_a   1.000
_cell.length_b   1.000
_cell.length_c   1.000
_cell.angle_alpha   90.00
_cell.angle_beta   90.00
_cell.angle_gamma   90.00
#
_symmetry.space_group_name_H-M   'P 1'
#
loop_
_entity.id
_entity.type
_entity.pdbx_description
1 polymer ?
#
loop_
_entity_poly.entity_id
_entity_poly.type
_entity_poly.pdbx_seq_one_letter_code
_entity_poly.pdbx_strand_id
1 'polypeptide(L)'
;MQFIITNDPTKRAAKGEIFRVHVHAARVTHARARQIQMRNYQAQKKVAVLSEDKETNAGKEPMPDPINALSEHRRDPFNILSKRLSPIEQYLFDHYITVVLPYVKAHGRRVTHEARSDLPFMDTPWVRLAVVDADMMQALLFTSCRHLAGELDPCRNTNSLLANYMQMGAEYKLSCVRSVRQSISKNMITDAMLTLILVLALDEIRLQDYATAQKHVSGFAKAVELFGGPKAINLRAMLGLIMESLRACQCQVLIAQTTAAME
;
A
#
# COMPACT_ATOMS: atom_id res chain seq x y z
N MET A 1 13.93 -33.78 21.49
CA MET A 1 14.35 -33.71 22.90
C MET A 1 13.14 -33.95 23.79
N GLN A 2 13.17 -34.99 24.62
CA GLN A 2 12.11 -35.35 25.55
C GLN A 2 12.64 -35.10 26.95
N PHE A 3 12.03 -34.17 27.69
CA PHE A 3 12.42 -33.87 29.06
C PHE A 3 11.64 -34.78 30.02
N ILE A 4 12.35 -35.43 30.94
CA ILE A 4 11.77 -36.16 32.06
C ILE A 4 11.65 -35.16 33.22
N ILE A 5 10.43 -34.96 33.73
CA ILE A 5 10.17 -34.09 34.86
C ILE A 5 10.42 -34.91 36.14
N THR A 6 11.53 -34.64 36.83
CA THR A 6 11.74 -35.11 38.21
C THR A 6 11.12 -34.10 39.16
N ASN A 7 9.89 -34.34 39.61
CA ASN A 7 9.30 -33.56 40.70
C ASN A 7 9.68 -34.19 42.04
N ASP A 8 10.30 -33.40 42.92
CA ASP A 8 10.53 -33.74 44.31
C ASP A 8 9.16 -33.75 45.05
N PRO A 9 8.72 -34.89 45.61
CA PRO A 9 7.36 -35.04 46.16
C PRO A 9 7.07 -34.16 47.39
N THR A 10 8.07 -33.45 47.91
CA THR A 10 7.93 -32.59 49.09
C THR A 10 7.66 -31.11 48.79
N LYS A 11 7.75 -30.69 47.53
CA LYS A 11 7.52 -29.28 47.13
C LYS A 11 6.28 -29.12 46.26
N ARG A 12 5.32 -28.33 46.74
CA ARG A 12 4.12 -27.95 45.98
C ARG A 12 4.57 -27.10 44.79
N ALA A 13 4.44 -27.63 43.57
CA ALA A 13 4.82 -26.94 42.34
C ALA A 13 4.20 -25.53 42.28
N ALA A 14 5.03 -24.51 42.07
CA ALA A 14 4.58 -23.14 42.01
C ALA A 14 3.62 -22.95 40.82
N LYS A 15 2.53 -22.19 40.99
CA LYS A 15 1.51 -21.94 39.94
C LYS A 15 2.10 -21.55 38.57
N GLY A 16 3.26 -20.90 38.55
CA GLY A 16 3.98 -20.51 37.33
C GLY A 16 4.59 -21.68 36.51
N GLU A 17 5.01 -22.77 37.16
CA GLU A 17 5.54 -23.95 36.45
C GLU A 17 4.42 -24.74 35.77
N ILE A 18 3.29 -24.89 36.46
CA ILE A 18 2.09 -25.52 35.90
C ILE A 18 1.61 -24.73 34.67
N PHE A 19 1.58 -23.39 34.74
CA PHE A 19 1.21 -22.55 33.60
C PHE A 19 2.17 -22.72 32.41
N ARG A 20 3.48 -22.79 32.66
CA ARG A 20 4.48 -23.01 31.60
C ARG A 20 4.34 -24.37 30.92
N VAL A 21 3.99 -25.41 31.67
CA VAL A 21 3.73 -26.75 31.12
C VAL A 21 2.48 -26.75 30.23
N HIS A 22 1.40 -26.09 30.65
CA HIS A 22 0.18 -25.97 29.82
C HIS A 22 0.42 -25.20 28.54
N VAL A 23 1.16 -24.08 28.61
CA VAL A 23 1.52 -23.30 27.41
C VAL A 23 2.42 -24.11 26.47
N HIS A 24 3.36 -24.89 27.01
CA HIS A 24 4.22 -25.75 26.19
C HIS A 24 3.42 -26.90 25.55
N ALA A 25 2.54 -27.56 26.31
CA ALA A 25 1.66 -28.60 25.80
C ALA A 25 0.76 -28.07 24.67
N ALA A 26 0.16 -26.89 24.85
CA ALA A 26 -0.63 -26.21 23.82
C ALA A 26 0.22 -25.88 22.58
N ARG A 27 1.45 -25.38 22.75
CA ARG A 27 2.34 -25.11 21.61
C ARG A 27 2.69 -26.38 20.85
N VAL A 28 2.92 -27.50 21.54
CA VAL A 28 3.23 -28.79 20.92
C VAL A 28 2.01 -29.37 20.19
N THR A 29 0.80 -29.25 20.74
CA THR A 29 -0.42 -29.70 20.05
C THR A 29 -0.69 -28.86 18.80
N HIS A 30 -0.53 -27.52 18.87
CA HIS A 30 -0.64 -26.65 17.69
C HIS A 30 0.44 -26.94 16.64
N ALA A 31 1.68 -27.19 17.05
CA ALA A 31 2.75 -27.57 16.13
C ALA A 31 2.47 -28.90 15.42
N ARG A 32 1.96 -29.90 16.16
CA ARG A 32 1.53 -31.19 15.58
C ARG A 32 0.35 -31.01 14.62
N ALA A 33 -0.64 -30.20 14.97
CA ALA A 33 -1.78 -29.91 14.10
C ALA A 33 -1.34 -29.29 12.78
N ARG A 34 -0.41 -28.32 12.82
CA ARG A 34 0.19 -27.70 11.61
C ARG A 34 0.94 -28.71 10.75
N GLN A 35 1.71 -29.62 11.36
CA GLN A 35 2.42 -30.66 10.61
C GLN A 35 1.47 -31.65 9.93
N ILE A 36 0.36 -32.01 10.58
CA ILE A 36 -0.67 -32.86 9.98
C ILE A 36 -1.34 -32.15 8.80
N GLN A 37 -1.70 -30.87 8.96
CA GLN A 37 -2.28 -30.06 7.88
C GLN A 37 -1.33 -29.92 6.69
N MET A 38 -0.04 -29.63 6.93
CA MET A 38 0.95 -29.58 5.85
C MET A 38 1.12 -30.93 5.14
N ARG A 39 1.08 -32.05 5.88
CA ARG A 39 1.17 -33.39 5.27
C ARG A 39 -0.04 -33.68 4.39
N ASN A 40 -1.25 -33.33 4.84
CA ASN A 40 -2.48 -33.51 4.06
C ASN A 40 -2.47 -32.64 2.80
N TYR A 41 -2.01 -31.39 2.91
CA TYR A 41 -1.85 -30.49 1.77
C TYR A 41 -0.84 -31.04 0.74
N GLN A 42 0.31 -31.55 1.21
CA GLN A 42 1.30 -32.16 0.31
C GLN A 42 0.79 -33.46 -0.34
N ALA A 43 -0.02 -34.25 0.37
CA ALA A 43 -0.67 -35.42 -0.19
C ALA A 43 -1.70 -35.04 -1.28
N GLN A 44 -2.53 -34.03 -1.02
CA GLN A 44 -3.48 -33.50 -2.01
C GLN A 44 -2.77 -32.91 -3.23
N LYS A 45 -1.68 -32.16 -3.03
CA LYS A 45 -0.86 -31.62 -4.12
C LYS A 45 -0.22 -32.72 -4.97
N LYS A 46 0.22 -33.83 -4.37
CA LYS A 46 0.72 -35.00 -5.12
C LYS A 46 -0.38 -35.72 -5.91
N VAL A 47 -1.61 -35.78 -5.40
CA VAL A 47 -2.75 -36.36 -6.12
C VAL A 47 -3.15 -35.47 -7.30
N ALA A 48 -3.17 -34.14 -7.13
CA ALA A 48 -3.48 -33.20 -8.22
C ALA A 48 -2.46 -33.27 -9.37
N VAL A 49 -1.16 -33.36 -9.04
CA VAL A 49 -0.08 -33.47 -10.03
C VAL A 49 -0.07 -34.81 -10.78
N LEU A 50 -0.72 -35.85 -10.26
CA LEU A 50 -0.87 -37.15 -10.93
C LEU A 50 -2.14 -37.23 -11.80
N SER A 51 -3.02 -36.23 -11.77
CA SER A 51 -4.28 -36.18 -12.52
C SER A 51 -4.29 -35.14 -13.65
N GLU A 52 -3.19 -34.40 -13.89
CA GLU A 52 -3.09 -33.38 -14.95
C GLU A 52 -2.64 -33.93 -16.32
N ASP A 53 -2.94 -35.20 -16.62
CA ASP A 53 -2.94 -35.73 -17.99
C ASP A 53 -4.35 -36.21 -18.35
N LYS A 54 -5.26 -35.25 -18.64
CA LYS A 54 -6.34 -35.33 -19.67
C LYS A 54 -7.47 -34.30 -19.45
N GLU A 55 -7.65 -33.46 -20.47
CA GLU A 55 -8.89 -32.93 -21.06
C GLU A 55 -9.93 -32.14 -20.24
N THR A 56 -10.12 -30.88 -20.72
CA THR A 56 -11.35 -30.09 -20.86
C THR A 56 -12.64 -30.56 -20.17
N ASN A 57 -13.20 -29.74 -19.28
CA ASN A 57 -14.63 -29.40 -19.30
C ASN A 57 -14.99 -28.18 -18.44
N ALA A 58 -15.86 -27.34 -19.01
CA ALA A 58 -16.56 -26.28 -18.32
C ALA A 58 -17.62 -26.86 -17.37
N GLY A 59 -17.71 -26.35 -16.14
CA GLY A 59 -18.81 -26.69 -15.24
C GLY A 59 -18.57 -26.30 -13.78
N LYS A 60 -19.22 -25.18 -13.38
CA LYS A 60 -19.57 -24.78 -12.01
C LYS A 60 -18.52 -25.02 -10.92
N GLU A 61 -17.70 -24.00 -10.65
CA GLU A 61 -16.96 -23.96 -9.39
C GLU A 61 -17.93 -23.80 -8.21
N PRO A 62 -17.76 -24.58 -7.12
CA PRO A 62 -18.52 -24.38 -5.89
C PRO A 62 -18.13 -23.03 -5.29
N MET A 63 -19.13 -22.26 -4.85
CA MET A 63 -18.90 -20.98 -4.18
C MET A 63 -17.96 -21.19 -2.98
N PRO A 64 -16.77 -20.56 -2.94
CA PRO A 64 -15.83 -20.79 -1.87
C PRO A 64 -16.35 -20.18 -0.57
N ASP A 65 -16.22 -20.93 0.53
CA ASP A 65 -16.54 -20.45 1.87
C ASP A 65 -15.90 -19.07 2.13
N PRO A 66 -16.62 -18.09 2.72
CA PRO A 66 -16.14 -16.72 2.91
C PRO A 66 -14.87 -16.61 3.77
N ILE A 67 -14.50 -17.68 4.49
CA ILE A 67 -13.27 -17.76 5.29
C ILE A 67 -12.06 -18.19 4.44
N ASN A 68 -12.27 -18.95 3.36
CA ASN A 68 -11.23 -19.41 2.43
C ASN A 68 -11.10 -18.54 1.17
N ALA A 69 -11.98 -17.56 0.98
CA ALA A 69 -11.88 -16.56 -0.09
C ALA A 69 -10.61 -15.67 0.02
N LEU A 70 -9.93 -15.71 1.17
CA LEU A 70 -8.64 -15.07 1.41
C LEU A 70 -7.47 -16.05 1.18
N SER A 71 -7.48 -16.80 0.08
CA SER A 71 -6.31 -17.59 -0.33
C SER A 71 -5.14 -16.68 -0.74
N GLU A 72 -3.93 -17.24 -0.85
CA GLU A 72 -2.62 -16.59 -1.14
C GLU A 72 -2.59 -15.55 -2.27
N HIS A 73 -3.66 -15.45 -3.06
CA HIS A 73 -3.88 -14.40 -4.03
C HIS A 73 -5.07 -13.57 -3.55
N ARG A 74 -4.79 -12.46 -2.85
CA ARG A 74 -5.78 -11.40 -2.55
C ARG A 74 -6.28 -10.77 -3.85
N ARG A 75 -7.04 -11.52 -4.63
CA ARG A 75 -7.85 -11.02 -5.73
C ARG A 75 -9.01 -10.28 -5.10
N ASP A 76 -9.30 -9.09 -5.60
CA ASP A 76 -10.47 -8.31 -5.21
C ASP A 76 -11.74 -9.18 -5.34
N PRO A 77 -12.26 -9.72 -4.22
CA PRO A 77 -13.32 -10.73 -4.27
C PRO A 77 -14.69 -10.07 -4.51
N PHE A 78 -14.75 -8.73 -4.40
CA PHE A 78 -15.96 -7.94 -4.55
C PHE A 78 -15.98 -7.17 -5.88
N ASN A 79 -14.92 -7.26 -6.68
CA ASN A 79 -14.77 -6.53 -7.96
C ASN A 79 -15.07 -5.03 -7.80
N ILE A 80 -14.60 -4.44 -6.69
CA ILE A 80 -14.74 -3.02 -6.34
C ILE A 80 -13.67 -2.15 -7.01
N LEU A 81 -12.57 -2.72 -7.49
CA LEU A 81 -11.48 -1.98 -8.10
C LEU A 81 -11.85 -1.51 -9.51
N SER A 82 -11.53 -0.26 -9.79
CA SER A 82 -11.71 0.44 -11.08
C SER A 82 -11.01 -0.25 -12.26
N LYS A 83 -9.97 -1.04 -11.95
CA LYS A 83 -9.27 -1.89 -12.91
C LYS A 83 -8.89 -3.22 -12.28
N ARG A 84 -8.77 -4.26 -13.10
CA ARG A 84 -8.17 -5.53 -12.67
C ARG A 84 -6.67 -5.34 -12.48
N LEU A 85 -6.19 -5.70 -11.29
CA LEU A 85 -4.77 -5.66 -10.96
C LEU A 85 -4.11 -6.99 -11.30
N SER A 86 -2.99 -6.92 -12.01
CA SER A 86 -2.04 -8.04 -12.17
C SER A 86 -1.44 -8.46 -10.82
N PRO A 87 -0.82 -9.65 -10.70
CA PRO A 87 -0.22 -10.10 -9.44
C PRO A 87 0.81 -9.11 -8.86
N ILE A 88 1.63 -8.51 -9.72
CA ILE A 88 2.61 -7.51 -9.28
C ILE A 88 1.92 -6.22 -8.81
N GLU A 89 0.86 -5.77 -9.48
CA GLU A 89 0.10 -4.60 -9.05
C GLU A 89 -0.67 -4.85 -7.75
N GLN A 90 -1.16 -6.07 -7.52
CA GLN A 90 -1.75 -6.46 -6.24
C GLN A 90 -0.73 -6.38 -5.11
N TYR A 91 0.49 -6.88 -5.33
CA TYR A 91 1.59 -6.74 -4.38
C TYR A 91 1.93 -5.27 -4.12
N LEU A 92 2.07 -4.45 -5.16
CA LEU A 92 2.38 -3.04 -5.02
C LEU A 92 1.28 -2.28 -4.27
N PHE A 93 0.00 -2.59 -4.55
CA PHE A 93 -1.11 -1.99 -3.84
C PHE A 93 -1.16 -2.42 -2.37
N ASP A 94 -0.93 -3.70 -2.06
CA ASP A 94 -0.82 -4.16 -0.67
C ASP A 94 0.36 -3.49 0.05
N HIS A 95 1.51 -3.35 -0.61
CA HIS A 95 2.67 -2.61 -0.09
C HIS A 95 2.34 -1.14 0.17
N TYR A 96 1.58 -0.49 -0.71
CA TYR A 96 1.11 0.87 -0.47
C TYR A 96 0.33 0.96 0.84
N ILE A 97 -0.66 0.08 1.01
CA ILE A 97 -1.58 0.13 2.15
C ILE A 97 -0.89 -0.23 3.46
N THR A 98 0.00 -1.22 3.44
CA THR A 98 0.59 -1.81 4.65
C THR A 98 1.90 -1.14 5.08
N VAL A 99 2.64 -0.52 4.15
CA VAL A 99 3.96 0.08 4.43
C VAL A 99 3.95 1.58 4.14
N VAL A 100 3.65 1.98 2.90
CA VAL A 100 3.82 3.37 2.46
C VAL A 100 2.84 4.30 3.17
N LEU A 101 1.56 3.92 3.23
CA LEU A 101 0.51 4.75 3.82
C LEU A 101 0.74 5.00 5.32
N PRO A 102 1.08 4.00 6.16
CA PRO A 102 1.50 4.24 7.54
C PRO A 102 2.72 5.15 7.64
N TYR A 103 3.74 4.93 6.81
CA TYR A 103 4.94 5.77 6.78
C TYR A 103 4.58 7.24 6.49
N VAL A 104 3.80 7.48 5.45
CA VAL A 104 3.31 8.81 5.05
C VAL A 104 2.47 9.46 6.15
N LYS A 105 1.54 8.72 6.77
CA LYS A 105 0.72 9.22 7.89
C LYS A 105 1.55 9.55 9.13
N ALA A 106 2.58 8.76 9.44
CA ALA A 106 3.43 9.01 10.61
C ALA A 106 4.27 10.28 10.44
N HIS A 107 4.73 10.56 9.22
CA HIS A 107 5.42 11.81 8.90
C HIS A 107 4.44 13.00 8.93
N GLY A 108 3.30 12.92 8.23
CA GLY A 108 2.30 14.00 8.17
C GLY A 108 1.67 14.43 9.52
N ARG A 109 1.67 13.55 10.53
CA ARG A 109 1.17 13.84 11.89
C ARG A 109 1.99 14.87 12.64
N ARG A 110 3.24 15.14 12.24
CA ARG A 110 4.10 16.12 12.92
C ARG A 110 3.64 17.56 12.73
N VAL A 111 2.78 17.83 11.74
CA VAL A 111 2.45 19.19 11.29
C VAL A 111 1.03 19.65 11.63
N THR A 112 0.06 18.75 11.63
CA THR A 112 -1.32 19.10 11.98
C THR A 112 -1.56 18.74 13.44
N HIS A 113 -1.35 19.71 14.34
CA HIS A 113 -1.61 19.57 15.79
C HIS A 113 -3.08 19.19 16.10
N GLU A 114 -3.94 19.24 15.08
CA GLU A 114 -5.37 18.92 15.13
C GLU A 114 -5.75 17.55 14.51
N ALA A 115 -4.88 16.87 13.76
CA ALA A 115 -5.26 15.62 13.09
C ALA A 115 -4.89 14.38 13.90
N ARG A 116 -5.39 14.28 15.14
CA ARG A 116 -5.64 12.98 15.75
C ARG A 116 -6.84 12.35 15.06
N SER A 117 -6.62 11.86 13.85
CA SER A 117 -7.57 10.94 13.24
C SER A 117 -7.00 9.54 13.33
N ASP A 118 -7.47 8.78 14.31
CA ASP A 118 -7.41 7.32 14.32
C ASP A 118 -8.34 6.74 13.22
N LEU A 119 -8.47 7.45 12.10
CA LEU A 119 -9.34 7.09 11.00
C LEU A 119 -8.79 5.81 10.33
N PRO A 120 -9.62 4.76 10.19
CA PRO A 120 -9.33 3.55 9.45
C PRO A 120 -8.58 3.79 8.13
N PHE A 121 -7.80 2.80 7.69
CA PHE A 121 -7.01 2.89 6.44
C PHE A 121 -7.85 3.26 5.21
N MET A 122 -9.07 2.73 5.13
CA MET A 122 -10.06 3.00 4.07
C MET A 122 -10.69 4.40 4.17
N ASP A 123 -10.51 5.09 5.29
CA ASP A 123 -10.99 6.46 5.45
C ASP A 123 -10.03 7.49 4.87
N THR A 124 -8.91 7.04 4.31
CA THR A 124 -7.98 7.88 3.55
C THR A 124 -8.59 8.24 2.18
N PRO A 125 -8.89 9.52 1.90
CA PRO A 125 -9.66 9.92 0.70
C PRO A 125 -9.06 9.45 -0.63
N TRP A 126 -7.74 9.52 -0.80
CA TRP A 126 -7.08 9.10 -2.04
C TRP A 126 -7.00 7.58 -2.21
N VAL A 127 -7.06 6.79 -1.14
CA VAL A 127 -7.17 5.33 -1.24
C VAL A 127 -8.54 4.96 -1.80
N ARG A 128 -9.61 5.58 -1.27
CA ARG A 128 -10.96 5.40 -1.85
C ARG A 128 -11.02 5.86 -3.30
N LEU A 129 -10.36 6.98 -3.60
CA LEU A 129 -10.30 7.50 -4.96
C LEU A 129 -9.61 6.51 -5.90
N ALA A 130 -8.49 5.90 -5.50
CA ALA A 130 -7.83 4.87 -6.29
C ALA A 130 -8.66 3.60 -6.51
N VAL A 131 -9.54 3.25 -5.57
CA VAL A 131 -10.48 2.13 -5.75
C VAL A 131 -11.44 2.42 -6.91
N VAL A 132 -11.90 3.66 -7.08
CA VAL A 132 -12.91 4.02 -8.11
C VAL A 132 -12.32 4.64 -9.38
N ASP A 133 -11.08 5.13 -9.33
CA ASP A 133 -10.41 5.84 -10.42
C ASP A 133 -9.10 5.13 -10.80
N ALA A 134 -9.00 4.71 -12.06
CA ALA A 134 -7.88 3.93 -12.55
C ALA A 134 -6.58 4.75 -12.61
N ASP A 135 -6.64 6.06 -12.87
CA ASP A 135 -5.47 6.93 -12.89
C ASP A 135 -4.89 7.09 -11.50
N MET A 136 -5.77 7.23 -10.50
CA MET A 136 -5.38 7.24 -9.10
C MET A 136 -4.77 5.93 -8.64
N MET A 137 -5.24 4.79 -9.15
CA MET A 137 -4.56 3.51 -8.91
C MET A 137 -3.13 3.53 -9.46
N GLN A 138 -2.88 4.08 -10.65
CA GLN A 138 -1.52 4.21 -11.18
C GLN A 138 -0.62 5.05 -10.24
N ALA A 139 -1.17 6.10 -9.63
CA ALA A 139 -0.42 6.92 -8.67
C ALA A 139 0.02 6.14 -7.42
N LEU A 140 -0.84 5.24 -6.91
CA LEU A 140 -0.50 4.41 -5.75
C LEU A 140 0.55 3.35 -6.11
N LEU A 141 0.41 2.73 -7.28
CA LEU A 141 1.37 1.76 -7.80
C LEU A 141 2.74 2.42 -8.02
N PHE A 142 2.76 3.60 -8.65
CA PHE A 142 3.95 4.43 -8.80
C PHE A 142 4.63 4.72 -7.45
N THR A 143 3.87 5.21 -6.47
CA THR A 143 4.41 5.55 -5.15
C THR A 143 5.02 4.33 -4.46
N SER A 144 4.44 3.15 -4.68
CA SER A 144 4.94 1.88 -4.13
C SER A 144 6.25 1.44 -4.78
N CYS A 145 6.32 1.46 -6.11
CA CYS A 145 7.56 1.22 -6.85
C CYS A 145 8.67 2.16 -6.37
N ARG A 146 8.33 3.44 -6.16
CA ARG A 146 9.27 4.46 -5.71
C ARG A 146 9.78 4.20 -4.30
N HIS A 147 8.90 3.78 -3.38
CA HIS A 147 9.28 3.42 -2.03
C HIS A 147 10.23 2.22 -2.04
N LEU A 148 9.86 1.13 -2.73
CA LEU A 148 10.65 -0.09 -2.84
C LEU A 148 12.03 0.19 -3.46
N ALA A 149 12.08 0.97 -4.54
CA ALA A 149 13.34 1.36 -5.16
C ALA A 149 14.24 2.18 -4.21
N GLY A 150 13.65 2.98 -3.31
CA GLY A 150 14.39 3.75 -2.31
C GLY A 150 14.86 2.94 -1.10
N GLU A 151 14.23 1.79 -0.81
CA GLU A 151 14.62 0.88 0.27
C GLU A 151 15.70 -0.12 -0.17
N LEU A 152 15.84 -0.36 -1.47
CA LEU A 152 16.85 -1.26 -2.01
C LEU A 152 18.24 -0.61 -1.96
N ASP A 153 19.17 -1.26 -1.25
CA ASP A 153 20.57 -0.88 -1.19
C ASP A 153 21.27 -1.20 -2.53
N PRO A 154 21.81 -0.21 -3.26
CA PRO A 154 22.55 -0.42 -4.50
C PRO A 154 23.79 -1.31 -4.33
N CYS A 155 24.32 -1.43 -3.12
CA CYS A 155 25.49 -2.27 -2.81
C CYS A 155 25.12 -3.75 -2.64
N ARG A 156 23.84 -4.08 -2.52
CA ARG A 156 23.36 -5.47 -2.53
C ARG A 156 23.18 -5.92 -3.98
N ASN A 157 23.33 -7.23 -4.24
CA ASN A 157 23.08 -7.84 -5.56
C ASN A 157 21.58 -7.87 -5.91
N THR A 158 20.95 -6.70 -5.88
CA THR A 158 19.52 -6.45 -6.11
C THR A 158 19.31 -5.50 -7.30
N ASN A 159 20.36 -5.25 -8.08
CA ASN A 159 20.35 -4.30 -9.21
C ASN A 159 19.26 -4.61 -10.23
N SER A 160 18.96 -5.88 -10.49
CA SER A 160 17.86 -6.27 -11.40
C SER A 160 16.48 -5.91 -10.84
N LEU A 161 16.26 -6.12 -9.54
CA LEU A 161 14.99 -5.79 -8.88
C LEU A 161 14.80 -4.27 -8.77
N LEU A 162 15.88 -3.54 -8.45
CA LEU A 162 15.90 -2.07 -8.45
C LEU A 162 15.53 -1.51 -9.83
N ALA A 163 16.18 -2.03 -10.89
CA ALA A 163 15.89 -1.62 -12.27
C ALA A 163 14.42 -1.90 -12.64
N ASN A 164 13.87 -3.05 -12.24
CA ASN A 164 12.47 -3.39 -12.50
C ASN A 164 11.49 -2.41 -11.83
N TYR A 165 11.67 -2.10 -10.54
CA TYR A 165 10.81 -1.14 -9.85
C TYR A 165 10.97 0.28 -10.39
N MET A 166 12.19 0.69 -10.76
CA MET A 166 12.41 1.98 -11.41
C MET A 166 11.69 2.06 -12.77
N GLN A 167 11.78 1.01 -13.59
CA GLN A 167 11.12 0.97 -14.89
C GLN A 167 9.59 1.02 -14.73
N MET A 168 9.00 0.12 -13.93
CA MET A 168 7.56 0.12 -13.68
C MET A 168 7.09 1.46 -13.09
N GLY A 169 7.85 2.01 -12.14
CA GLY A 169 7.57 3.33 -11.58
C GLY A 169 7.55 4.43 -12.64
N ALA A 170 8.50 4.44 -13.57
CA ALA A 170 8.53 5.40 -14.67
C ALA A 170 7.31 5.25 -15.59
N GLU A 171 6.89 4.02 -15.89
CA GLU A 171 5.69 3.74 -16.69
C GLU A 171 4.41 4.27 -16.02
N TYR A 172 4.23 4.00 -14.72
CA TYR A 172 3.10 4.53 -13.95
C TYR A 172 3.13 6.06 -13.82
N LYS A 173 4.31 6.66 -13.60
CA LYS A 173 4.48 8.12 -13.57
C LYS A 173 4.09 8.76 -14.91
N LEU A 174 4.52 8.16 -16.02
CA LEU A 174 4.15 8.62 -17.35
C LEU A 174 2.64 8.54 -17.58
N SER A 175 1.99 7.47 -17.10
CA SER A 175 0.53 7.38 -17.11
C SER A 175 -0.12 8.53 -16.36
N CYS A 176 0.34 8.83 -15.14
CA CYS A 176 -0.18 9.95 -14.32
C CYS A 176 -0.07 11.29 -15.05
N VAL A 177 1.09 11.58 -15.67
CA VAL A 177 1.31 12.82 -16.44
C VAL A 177 0.36 12.90 -17.64
N ARG A 178 0.15 11.78 -18.36
CA ARG A 178 -0.79 11.72 -19.49
C ARG A 178 -2.23 11.98 -19.05
N SER A 179 -2.65 11.41 -17.92
CA SER A 179 -4.00 11.61 -17.39
C SER A 179 -4.23 13.06 -16.97
N VAL A 180 -3.27 13.70 -16.27
CA VAL A 180 -3.33 15.13 -15.97
C VAL A 180 -3.42 15.97 -17.24
N ARG A 181 -2.58 15.70 -18.25
CA ARG A 181 -2.59 16.42 -19.53
C ARG A 181 -3.94 16.27 -20.23
N GLN A 182 -4.53 15.07 -20.23
CA GLN A 182 -5.81 14.81 -20.85
C GLN A 182 -6.95 15.55 -20.15
N SER A 183 -6.95 15.58 -18.82
CA SER A 183 -7.92 16.33 -18.02
C SER A 183 -7.84 17.84 -18.30
N ILE A 184 -6.62 18.38 -18.41
CA ILE A 184 -6.40 19.77 -18.84
C ILE A 184 -6.96 20.02 -20.24
N SER A 185 -6.64 19.16 -21.22
CA SER A 185 -7.14 19.32 -22.60
C SER A 185 -8.66 19.25 -22.70
N LYS A 186 -9.33 18.55 -21.77
CA LYS A 186 -10.79 18.46 -21.70
C LYS A 186 -11.43 19.52 -20.79
N ASN A 187 -10.64 20.40 -20.17
CA ASN A 187 -11.08 21.33 -19.12
C ASN A 187 -11.85 20.64 -17.98
N MET A 188 -11.48 19.40 -17.67
CA MET A 188 -12.14 18.59 -16.64
C MET A 188 -11.26 18.55 -15.39
N ILE A 189 -11.58 19.38 -14.41
CA ILE A 189 -10.85 19.41 -13.14
C ILE A 189 -11.57 18.47 -12.17
N THR A 190 -10.83 17.52 -11.60
CA THR A 190 -11.35 16.53 -10.65
C THR A 190 -10.42 16.39 -9.46
N ASP A 191 -10.93 15.89 -8.34
CA ASP A 191 -10.09 15.53 -7.17
C ASP A 191 -8.96 14.57 -7.56
N ALA A 192 -9.19 13.66 -8.51
CA ALA A 192 -8.17 12.74 -9.02
C ALA A 192 -7.06 13.48 -9.76
N MET A 193 -7.41 14.39 -10.68
CA MET A 193 -6.43 15.22 -11.38
C MET A 193 -5.60 16.05 -10.40
N LEU A 194 -6.26 16.73 -9.46
CA LEU A 194 -5.61 17.56 -8.45
C LEU A 194 -4.66 16.71 -7.60
N THR A 195 -5.10 15.53 -7.17
CA THR A 195 -4.27 14.57 -6.43
C THR A 195 -3.06 14.10 -7.23
N LEU A 196 -3.22 13.78 -8.51
CA LEU A 196 -2.12 13.36 -9.38
C LEU A 196 -1.04 14.44 -9.49
N ILE A 197 -1.43 15.71 -9.64
CA ILE A 197 -0.48 16.83 -9.69
C ILE A 197 0.31 16.91 -8.38
N LEU A 198 -0.35 16.72 -7.23
CA LEU A 198 0.29 16.69 -5.92
C LEU A 198 1.27 15.52 -5.78
N VAL A 199 0.89 14.31 -6.21
CA VAL A 199 1.78 13.13 -6.21
C VAL A 199 3.02 13.36 -7.07
N LEU A 200 2.86 13.96 -8.25
CA LEU A 200 3.98 14.30 -9.13
C LEU A 200 4.91 15.33 -8.48
N ALA A 201 4.35 16.40 -7.89
CA ALA A 201 5.15 17.40 -7.17
C ALA A 201 5.98 16.79 -6.03
N LEU A 202 5.40 15.88 -5.24
CA LEU A 202 6.09 15.18 -4.16
C LEU A 202 7.28 14.35 -4.66
N ASP A 203 7.13 13.69 -5.80
CA ASP A 203 8.22 12.90 -6.37
C ASP A 203 9.38 13.80 -6.84
N GLU A 204 9.07 14.93 -7.49
CA GLU A 204 10.11 15.89 -7.92
C GLU A 204 10.84 16.51 -6.71
N ILE A 205 10.12 16.84 -5.64
CA ILE A 205 10.73 17.30 -4.37
C ILE A 205 11.68 16.22 -3.83
N ARG A 206 11.26 14.96 -3.84
CA ARG A 206 12.10 13.83 -3.38
C ARG A 206 13.33 13.63 -4.26
N LEU A 207 13.22 13.90 -5.56
CA LEU A 207 14.34 13.91 -6.52
C LEU A 207 15.20 15.18 -6.44
N GLN A 208 14.80 16.16 -5.63
CA GLN A 208 15.42 17.48 -5.57
C GLN A 208 15.33 18.27 -6.90
N ASP A 209 14.39 17.92 -7.78
CA ASP A 209 14.03 18.73 -8.95
C ASP A 209 12.96 19.77 -8.55
N TYR A 210 13.42 20.77 -7.79
CA TYR A 210 12.53 21.83 -7.29
C TYR A 210 11.92 22.68 -8.41
N ALA A 211 12.58 22.78 -9.56
CA ALA A 211 12.09 23.55 -10.70
C ALA A 211 10.86 22.86 -11.33
N THR A 212 10.89 21.55 -11.50
CA THR A 212 9.74 20.78 -11.99
C THR A 212 8.65 20.69 -10.92
N ALA A 213 9.02 20.51 -9.65
CA ALA A 213 8.07 20.57 -8.53
C ALA A 213 7.28 21.90 -8.50
N GLN A 214 7.96 23.02 -8.73
CA GLN A 214 7.33 24.35 -8.77
C GLN A 214 6.28 24.48 -9.86
N LYS A 215 6.55 23.91 -11.03
CA LYS A 215 5.59 23.90 -12.13
C LYS A 215 4.34 23.09 -11.77
N HIS A 216 4.51 21.95 -11.10
CA HIS A 216 3.38 21.15 -10.62
C HIS A 216 2.56 21.89 -9.56
N VAL A 217 3.21 22.47 -8.55
CA VAL A 217 2.53 23.27 -7.51
C VAL A 217 1.80 24.47 -8.10
N SER A 218 2.43 25.20 -9.03
CA SER A 218 1.79 26.35 -9.69
C SER A 218 0.59 25.91 -10.54
N GLY A 219 0.73 24.79 -11.26
CA GLY A 219 -0.37 24.20 -12.03
C GLY A 219 -1.52 23.74 -11.13
N PHE A 220 -1.21 23.17 -9.97
CA PHE A 220 -2.20 22.83 -8.95
C PHE A 220 -2.95 24.08 -8.47
N ALA A 221 -2.24 25.12 -8.04
CA ALA A 221 -2.85 26.37 -7.57
C ALA A 221 -3.81 26.95 -8.61
N LYS A 222 -3.39 26.99 -9.89
CA LYS A 222 -4.25 27.46 -10.97
C LYS A 222 -5.47 26.58 -11.19
N ALA A 223 -5.33 25.26 -11.10
CA ALA A 223 -6.45 24.34 -11.22
C ALA A 223 -7.44 24.50 -10.06
N VAL A 224 -6.98 24.76 -8.83
CA VAL A 224 -7.82 25.05 -7.67
C VAL A 224 -8.64 26.31 -7.87
N GLU A 225 -8.02 27.40 -8.33
CA GLU A 225 -8.72 28.65 -8.64
C GLU A 225 -9.85 28.43 -9.65
N LEU A 226 -9.57 27.68 -10.71
CA LEU A 226 -10.55 27.36 -11.77
C LEU A 226 -11.66 26.41 -11.29
N PHE A 227 -11.40 25.58 -10.27
CA PHE A 227 -12.35 24.62 -9.72
C PHE A 227 -13.35 25.25 -8.71
N GLY A 228 -13.24 26.55 -8.43
CA GLY A 228 -14.08 27.23 -7.44
C GLY A 228 -13.40 27.47 -6.09
N GLY A 229 -12.06 27.34 -6.04
CA GLY A 229 -11.24 27.70 -4.89
C GLY A 229 -11.03 26.56 -3.88
N PRO A 230 -10.22 26.82 -2.83
CA PRO A 230 -9.71 25.78 -1.93
C PRO A 230 -10.78 25.06 -1.11
N LYS A 231 -11.93 25.71 -0.87
CA LYS A 231 -13.06 25.11 -0.12
C LYS A 231 -13.76 23.99 -0.89
N ALA A 232 -13.59 23.92 -2.21
CA ALA A 232 -14.20 22.90 -3.05
C ALA A 232 -13.44 21.56 -3.03
N ILE A 233 -12.26 21.50 -2.43
CA ILE A 233 -11.31 20.39 -2.60
C ILE A 233 -11.22 19.52 -1.34
N ASN A 234 -11.48 18.22 -1.49
CA ASN A 234 -11.39 17.26 -0.39
C ASN A 234 -10.00 16.60 -0.27
N LEU A 235 -8.92 17.41 -0.33
CA LEU A 235 -7.52 16.94 -0.35
C LEU A 235 -6.68 17.43 0.83
N ARG A 236 -7.32 17.88 1.92
CA ARG A 236 -6.66 18.50 3.09
C ARG A 236 -5.48 17.69 3.63
N ALA A 237 -5.61 16.37 3.69
CA ALA A 237 -4.55 15.50 4.20
C ALA A 237 -3.36 15.35 3.24
N MET A 238 -3.55 15.44 1.93
CA MET A 238 -2.46 15.41 0.94
C MET A 238 -1.73 16.75 0.85
N LEU A 239 -2.46 17.86 0.98
CA LEU A 239 -1.87 19.19 1.09
C LEU A 239 -0.96 19.30 2.32
N GLY A 240 -1.37 18.73 3.45
CA GLY A 240 -0.52 18.63 4.64
C GLY A 240 0.83 17.95 4.37
N LEU A 241 0.84 16.86 3.59
CA LEU A 241 2.05 16.12 3.25
C LEU A 241 3.01 16.90 2.35
N ILE A 242 2.48 17.65 1.38
CA ILE A 242 3.29 18.52 0.52
C ILE A 242 3.90 19.66 1.31
N MET A 243 3.09 20.32 2.14
CA MET A 243 3.57 21.39 3.01
C MET A 243 4.72 20.93 3.91
N GLU A 244 4.65 19.70 4.42
CA GLU A 244 5.74 19.13 5.22
C GLU A 244 6.98 18.80 4.39
N SER A 245 6.81 18.19 3.23
CA SER A 245 7.92 17.88 2.32
C SER A 245 8.66 19.16 1.88
N LEU A 246 7.91 20.24 1.62
CA LEU A 246 8.46 21.55 1.28
C LEU A 246 9.19 22.22 2.44
N ARG A 247 8.65 22.13 3.66
CA ARG A 247 9.31 22.63 4.88
C ARG A 247 10.60 21.87 5.18
N ALA A 248 10.60 20.55 5.03
CA ALA A 248 11.78 19.72 5.20
C ALA A 248 12.90 20.08 4.23
N CYS A 249 12.55 20.47 2.99
CA CYS A 249 13.50 20.91 1.97
C CYS A 249 13.85 22.41 2.04
N GLN A 250 13.37 23.16 3.05
CA GLN A 250 13.55 24.62 3.19
C GLN A 250 13.16 25.44 1.94
N CYS A 251 12.25 24.94 1.11
CA CYS A 251 11.89 25.60 -0.15
C CYS A 251 10.81 26.67 0.09
N GLN A 252 11.22 27.83 0.61
CA GLN A 252 10.30 28.92 1.01
C GLN A 252 9.37 29.39 -0.12
N VAL A 253 9.85 29.38 -1.37
CA VAL A 253 9.07 29.78 -2.55
C VAL A 253 7.88 28.85 -2.78
N LEU A 254 8.09 27.54 -2.67
CA LEU A 254 7.04 26.55 -2.86
C LEU A 254 6.02 26.59 -1.72
N ILE A 255 6.49 26.78 -0.48
CA ILE A 255 5.63 26.91 0.71
C ILE A 255 4.65 28.09 0.54
N ALA A 256 5.15 29.25 0.09
CA ALA A 256 4.32 30.44 -0.11
C ALA A 256 3.22 30.20 -1.17
N GLN A 257 3.55 29.54 -2.29
CA GLN A 257 2.60 29.24 -3.36
C GLN A 257 1.52 28.25 -2.93
N THR A 258 1.90 27.17 -2.23
CA THR A 258 0.93 26.21 -1.70
C THR A 258 0.03 26.82 -0.63
N THR A 259 0.55 27.74 0.18
CA THR A 259 -0.26 28.43 1.21
C THR A 259 -1.25 29.39 0.55
N ALA A 260 -0.81 30.18 -0.44
CA ALA A 260 -1.68 31.09 -1.18
C ALA A 260 -2.78 30.36 -1.96
N ALA A 261 -2.51 29.16 -2.48
CA ALA A 261 -3.54 28.33 -3.12
C ALA A 261 -4.62 27.81 -2.16
N MET A 262 -4.39 27.92 -0.84
CA MET A 262 -5.27 27.42 0.22
C MET A 262 -6.06 28.50 0.95
N GLU A 263 -5.78 29.79 0.70
CA GLU A 263 -6.51 30.95 1.23
C GLU A 263 -7.69 31.33 0.31
#